data_AF-A0A519JVX6-F1
#
_entry.id   AF-A0A519JVX6-F1
#
_cell.length_a   1.000
_cell.length_b   1.000
_cell.length_c   1.000
_cell.angle_alpha   90.00
_cell.angle_beta   90.00
_cell.angle_gamma   90.00
#
_symmetry.space_group_name_H-M   'P 1'
#
loop_
_entity.id
_entity.type
_entity.pdbx_description
1 polymer ?
#
loop_
_entity_poly.entity_id
_entity_poly.type
_entity_poly.pdbx_seq_one_letter_code
_entity_poly.pdbx_strand_id
1 'polypeptide(L)'
;YKKLMYWELELENIEDQSMIEILESQKIEANNQFGKFIERNYEGWFEAKADKPVQSHNLFRELVVPEITKKDRPVLFVVIDNLRYDQWRSFESVVSNHYKLEKEVPYYAILPTATQYARNAIFSGLMPLEMEKQFPQYWKNDVEEGGKNLYEAEFLTAHLKRLGLNIKQDYFKITNLAGGRKLVDNFKSLKDHNLVTVVYNFIDMLSHAKTEMDVVKELAADDKAYRSLTLSWFQNSPLLEIIRQAQQMGFKLIITTDHGTINVKNPSKVIGDKNTSLNLRYKTGRSLTYEDRDVYAVKDPKRIHLPSINMSSSYIFAKNDYFLAYVNNYNHYVSYYRNTYQHGGISLEEMIVPFLVFNPR
;
A
#
# COMPACT_ATOMS: atom_id res chain seq x y z
N TYR A 1 11.01 3.40 -12.90
CA TYR A 1 10.24 4.08 -11.85
C TYR A 1 11.04 5.14 -11.08
N LYS A 2 12.04 4.81 -10.24
CA LYS A 2 12.81 5.82 -9.46
C LYS A 2 13.31 7.04 -10.26
N LYS A 3 13.77 6.85 -11.49
CA LYS A 3 14.18 7.94 -12.40
C LYS A 3 13.03 8.87 -12.81
N LEU A 4 11.83 8.32 -13.05
CA LEU A 4 10.64 9.12 -13.34
C LEU A 4 10.28 9.96 -12.11
N MET A 5 10.33 9.36 -10.91
CA MET A 5 10.05 10.08 -9.66
C MET A 5 11.06 11.21 -9.40
N TYR A 6 12.34 10.96 -9.69
CA TYR A 6 13.37 11.99 -9.58
C TYR A 6 13.04 13.18 -10.47
N TRP A 7 12.80 12.95 -11.76
CA TRP A 7 12.47 14.03 -12.69
C TRP A 7 11.15 14.72 -12.38
N GLU A 8 10.15 13.99 -11.86
CA GLU A 8 8.90 14.58 -11.40
C GLU A 8 9.15 15.64 -10.32
N LEU A 9 9.97 15.32 -9.32
CA LEU A 9 10.29 16.23 -8.21
C LEU A 9 11.17 17.41 -8.66
N GLU A 10 12.15 17.18 -9.54
CA GLU A 10 12.99 18.27 -10.06
C GLU A 10 12.21 19.26 -10.92
N LEU A 11 11.26 18.77 -11.73
CA LEU A 11 10.44 19.60 -12.61
C LEU A 11 9.30 20.32 -11.88
N GLU A 12 8.99 19.98 -10.62
CA GLU A 12 7.90 20.63 -9.85
C GLU A 12 8.03 22.15 -9.74
N ASN A 13 9.27 22.66 -9.77
CA ASN A 13 9.59 24.09 -9.60
C ASN A 13 9.93 24.78 -10.92
N ILE A 14 9.78 24.09 -12.05
CA ILE A 14 10.11 24.60 -13.38
C ILE A 14 8.79 24.88 -14.13
N GLU A 15 8.65 26.09 -14.69
CA GLU A 15 7.45 26.53 -15.44
C GLU A 15 7.44 26.05 -16.91
N ASP A 16 8.36 25.17 -17.30
CA ASP A 16 8.43 24.64 -18.66
C ASP A 16 7.39 23.52 -18.86
N GLN A 17 6.22 23.93 -19.34
CA GLN A 17 5.10 23.05 -19.63
C GLN A 17 5.46 21.92 -20.61
N SER A 18 6.40 22.15 -21.54
CA SER A 18 6.79 21.14 -22.53
C SER A 18 7.52 19.96 -21.89
N MET A 19 8.37 20.22 -20.88
CA MET A 19 9.07 19.17 -20.14
C MET A 19 8.11 18.34 -19.29
N ILE A 20 7.11 18.98 -18.68
CA ILE A 20 6.07 18.32 -17.89
C ILE A 20 5.27 17.35 -18.78
N GLU A 21 4.87 17.78 -19.98
CA GLU A 21 4.15 16.93 -20.93
C GLU A 21 4.96 15.71 -21.39
N ILE A 22 6.27 15.89 -21.62
CA ILE A 22 7.18 14.79 -21.95
C ILE A 22 7.25 13.78 -20.80
N LEU A 23 7.40 14.25 -19.56
CA LEU A 23 7.44 13.37 -18.39
C LEU A 23 6.13 12.61 -18.20
N GLU A 24 4.99 13.28 -18.33
CA GLU A 24 3.67 12.64 -18.23
C GLU A 24 3.47 11.57 -19.31
N SER A 25 3.90 11.84 -20.55
CA SER A 25 3.91 10.84 -21.63
C SER A 25 4.79 9.63 -21.28
N GLN A 26 5.98 9.86 -20.72
CA GLN A 26 6.87 8.78 -20.26
C GLN A 26 6.25 7.98 -19.10
N LYS A 27 5.54 8.61 -18.16
CA LYS A 27 4.84 7.92 -17.07
C LYS A 27 3.72 7.04 -17.60
N ILE A 28 2.93 7.53 -18.56
CA ILE A 28 1.87 6.75 -19.22
C ILE A 28 2.47 5.53 -19.93
N GLU A 29 3.52 5.71 -20.72
CA GLU A 29 4.16 4.61 -21.43
C GLU A 29 4.80 3.60 -20.46
N ALA A 30 5.44 4.09 -19.39
CA ALA A 30 6.01 3.22 -18.37
C ALA A 30 4.93 2.39 -17.66
N ASN A 31 3.78 2.97 -17.34
CA ASN A 31 2.64 2.25 -16.78
C ASN A 31 2.08 1.22 -17.77
N ASN A 32 1.94 1.55 -19.05
CA ASN A 32 1.51 0.61 -20.08
C ASN A 32 2.42 -0.62 -20.18
N GLN A 33 3.75 -0.40 -20.18
CA GLN A 33 4.72 -1.48 -20.20
C GLN A 33 4.73 -2.26 -18.88
N PHE A 34 4.54 -1.58 -17.76
CA PHE A 34 4.43 -2.20 -16.45
C PHE A 34 3.21 -3.11 -16.33
N GLY A 35 2.05 -2.67 -16.81
CA GLY A 35 0.83 -3.50 -16.86
C GLY A 35 1.05 -4.79 -17.64
N LYS A 36 1.68 -4.72 -18.82
CA LYS A 36 2.06 -5.89 -19.62
C LYS A 36 3.09 -6.77 -18.91
N PHE A 37 4.03 -6.17 -18.20
CA PHE A 37 5.03 -6.90 -17.42
C PHE A 37 4.36 -7.69 -16.29
N ILE A 38 3.47 -7.09 -15.51
CA ILE A 38 2.73 -7.78 -14.44
C ILE A 38 1.87 -8.90 -15.03
N GLU A 39 1.09 -8.62 -16.07
CA GLU A 39 0.22 -9.61 -16.74
C GLU A 39 0.99 -10.87 -17.22
N ARG A 40 2.24 -10.71 -17.68
CA ARG A 40 3.08 -11.82 -18.16
C ARG A 40 3.81 -12.60 -17.07
N ASN A 41 4.10 -11.97 -15.93
CA ASN A 41 5.05 -12.51 -14.95
C ASN A 41 4.42 -12.82 -13.58
N TYR A 42 3.34 -12.14 -13.19
CA TYR A 42 2.84 -12.16 -11.81
C TYR A 42 2.45 -13.56 -11.33
N GLU A 43 1.76 -14.33 -12.17
CA GLU A 43 1.39 -15.70 -11.82
C GLU A 43 2.63 -16.60 -11.64
N GLY A 44 3.62 -16.45 -12.53
CA GLY A 44 4.87 -17.21 -12.46
C GLY A 44 5.69 -16.94 -11.19
N TRP A 45 5.52 -15.78 -10.54
CA TRP A 45 6.19 -15.47 -9.27
C TRP A 45 5.79 -16.40 -8.11
N PHE A 46 4.69 -17.15 -8.24
CA PHE A 46 4.25 -18.10 -7.22
C PHE A 46 4.82 -19.51 -7.40
N GLU A 47 5.58 -19.75 -8.47
CA GLU A 47 6.27 -21.02 -8.68
C GLU A 47 7.46 -21.19 -7.72
N ALA A 48 7.74 -22.43 -7.32
CA ALA A 48 8.70 -22.74 -6.24
C ALA A 48 10.15 -22.27 -6.51
N LYS A 49 10.55 -22.09 -7.78
CA LYS A 49 11.90 -21.67 -8.20
C LYS A 49 11.89 -20.37 -9.00
N ALA A 50 10.80 -19.61 -8.95
CA ALA A 50 10.71 -18.35 -9.66
C ALA A 50 11.75 -17.35 -9.17
N ASP A 51 12.44 -16.70 -10.12
CA ASP A 51 13.10 -15.44 -9.82
C ASP A 51 12.02 -14.37 -9.64
N LYS A 52 11.84 -13.92 -8.40
CA LYS A 52 10.72 -13.08 -8.01
C LYS A 52 11.18 -11.94 -7.12
N PRO A 53 10.56 -10.75 -7.25
CA PRO A 53 10.85 -9.67 -6.34
C PRO A 53 10.36 -9.98 -4.93
N VAL A 54 10.87 -9.22 -3.95
CA VAL A 54 10.21 -9.12 -2.65
C VAL A 54 8.78 -8.60 -2.88
N GLN A 55 7.83 -9.25 -2.24
CA GLN A 55 6.41 -8.95 -2.24
C GLN A 55 5.90 -8.72 -0.81
N SER A 56 4.66 -8.26 -0.66
CA SER A 56 4.06 -8.01 0.67
C SER A 56 4.21 -9.20 1.65
N HIS A 57 3.94 -10.42 1.20
CA HIS A 57 3.92 -11.62 2.05
C HIS A 57 5.31 -12.10 2.50
N ASN A 58 6.39 -11.76 1.80
CA ASN A 58 7.76 -12.14 2.22
C ASN A 58 8.59 -10.94 2.70
N LEU A 59 8.11 -9.70 2.54
CA LEU A 59 8.76 -8.47 3.01
C LEU A 59 9.24 -8.58 4.45
N PHE A 60 8.37 -8.97 5.38
CA PHE A 60 8.72 -9.00 6.79
C PHE A 60 9.86 -9.99 7.06
N ARG A 61 9.79 -11.20 6.49
CA ARG A 61 10.83 -12.22 6.64
C ARG A 61 12.16 -11.82 6.00
N GLU A 62 12.11 -11.25 4.80
CA GLU A 62 13.32 -10.99 4.01
C GLU A 62 13.99 -9.66 4.36
N LEU A 63 13.23 -8.66 4.81
CA LEU A 63 13.74 -7.31 5.01
C LEU A 63 13.62 -6.81 6.46
N VAL A 64 12.62 -7.23 7.24
CA VAL A 64 12.42 -6.77 8.64
C VAL A 64 13.14 -7.68 9.64
N VAL A 65 12.99 -9.00 9.52
CA VAL A 65 13.61 -9.99 10.42
C VAL A 65 15.14 -9.84 10.51
N PRO A 66 15.89 -9.61 9.42
CA PRO A 66 17.33 -9.36 9.52
C PRO A 66 17.67 -8.17 10.42
N GLU A 67 16.85 -7.12 10.43
CA GLU A 67 17.09 -5.94 11.28
C GLU A 67 16.76 -6.21 12.75
N ILE A 68 15.79 -7.08 13.05
CA ILE A 68 15.46 -7.51 14.41
C ILE A 68 16.55 -8.46 14.96
N THR A 69 17.01 -9.40 14.14
CA THR A 69 17.92 -10.48 14.56
C THR A 69 19.36 -10.04 14.79
N LYS A 70 19.76 -8.88 14.27
CA LYS A 70 21.04 -8.22 14.63
C LYS A 70 21.16 -7.97 16.14
N LYS A 71 20.04 -7.77 16.84
CA LYS A 71 19.95 -7.52 18.30
C LYS A 71 20.85 -6.40 18.82
N ASP A 72 21.25 -5.48 17.96
CA ASP A 72 22.05 -4.31 18.31
C ASP A 72 21.16 -3.17 18.86
N ARG A 73 19.95 -3.03 18.32
CA ARG A 73 18.99 -1.98 18.67
C ARG A 73 17.55 -2.49 18.57
N PRO A 74 16.61 -1.94 19.37
CA PRO A 74 15.19 -2.21 19.16
C PRO A 74 14.70 -1.59 17.84
N VAL A 75 13.64 -2.12 17.25
CA VAL A 75 13.12 -1.69 15.95
C VAL A 75 11.75 -1.04 16.12
N LEU A 76 11.59 0.17 15.59
CA LEU A 76 10.30 0.78 15.32
C LEU A 76 9.94 0.50 13.86
N PHE A 77 8.96 -0.38 13.64
CA PHE A 77 8.46 -0.74 12.32
C PHE A 77 7.18 0.04 12.01
N VAL A 78 7.29 1.04 11.13
CA VAL A 78 6.18 1.89 10.72
C VAL A 78 5.66 1.46 9.35
N VAL A 79 4.37 1.15 9.27
CA VAL A 79 3.65 0.94 8.02
C VAL A 79 2.66 2.10 7.84
N ILE A 80 2.93 2.97 6.86
CA ILE A 80 2.02 4.07 6.51
C ILE A 80 1.12 3.58 5.38
N ASP A 81 -0.19 3.54 5.61
CA ASP A 81 -1.20 3.17 4.62
C ASP A 81 -1.10 4.05 3.38
N ASN A 82 -1.08 3.45 2.19
CA ASN A 82 -1.23 4.18 0.94
C ASN A 82 -0.09 5.23 0.69
N LEU A 83 1.15 4.92 1.10
CA LEU A 83 2.30 5.82 0.93
C LEU A 83 3.02 5.53 -0.39
N ARG A 84 2.84 6.44 -1.36
CA ARG A 84 3.57 6.39 -2.63
C ARG A 84 5.04 6.77 -2.48
N TYR A 85 5.86 6.33 -3.43
CA TYR A 85 7.30 6.56 -3.44
C TYR A 85 7.69 8.04 -3.54
N ASP A 86 6.93 8.86 -4.27
CA ASP A 86 7.12 10.31 -4.32
C ASP A 86 6.79 11.01 -3.00
N GLN A 87 5.70 10.62 -2.34
CA GLN A 87 5.37 11.16 -1.02
C GLN A 87 6.49 10.86 -0.02
N TRP A 88 7.03 9.64 -0.06
CA TRP A 88 8.22 9.30 0.73
C TRP A 88 9.39 10.26 0.44
N ARG A 89 9.69 10.56 -0.83
CA ARG A 89 10.77 11.49 -1.18
C ARG A 89 10.57 12.88 -0.57
N SER A 90 9.33 13.35 -0.51
CA SER A 90 9.02 14.61 0.19
C SER A 90 9.28 14.50 1.70
N PHE A 91 9.04 13.34 2.33
CA PHE A 91 9.25 13.12 3.77
C PHE A 91 10.72 12.91 4.14
N GLU A 92 11.56 12.49 3.19
CA GLU A 92 12.95 12.11 3.41
C GLU A 92 13.76 13.19 4.13
N SER A 93 13.57 14.47 3.76
CA SER A 93 14.25 15.60 4.40
C SER A 93 13.88 15.76 5.88
N VAL A 94 12.61 15.55 6.23
CA VAL A 94 12.09 15.65 7.60
C VAL A 94 12.64 14.52 8.46
N VAL A 95 12.60 13.28 7.95
CA VAL A 95 13.13 12.10 8.66
C VAL A 95 14.65 12.19 8.81
N SER A 96 15.35 12.71 7.81
CA SER A 96 16.81 12.85 7.81
C SER A 96 17.34 13.80 8.88
N ASN A 97 16.52 14.67 9.46
CA ASN A 97 16.93 15.51 10.59
C ASN A 97 17.17 14.69 11.88
N HIS A 98 16.56 13.51 11.98
CA HIS A 98 16.62 12.64 13.16
C HIS A 98 17.34 11.31 12.89
N TYR A 99 17.29 10.85 11.65
CA TYR A 99 17.76 9.54 11.25
C TYR A 99 18.73 9.63 10.07
N LYS A 100 19.57 8.61 9.90
CA LYS A 100 20.42 8.42 8.73
C LYS A 100 19.93 7.19 7.96
N LEU A 101 19.60 7.37 6.69
CA LEU A 101 19.21 6.28 5.80
C LEU A 101 20.36 5.28 5.66
N GLU A 102 20.09 4.02 5.98
CA GLU A 102 21.02 2.89 5.80
C GLU A 102 20.70 2.13 4.51
N LYS A 103 19.42 1.88 4.26
CA LYS A 103 18.96 1.02 3.15
C LYS A 103 17.64 1.53 2.59
N GLU A 104 17.56 1.60 1.26
CA GLU A 104 16.33 1.90 0.53
C GLU A 104 16.13 0.86 -0.57
N VAL A 105 15.12 -0.01 -0.40
CA VAL A 105 14.81 -1.09 -1.35
C VAL A 105 13.34 -1.01 -1.73
N PRO A 106 12.99 -0.97 -3.03
CA PRO A 106 11.61 -1.11 -3.44
C PRO A 106 11.17 -2.58 -3.34
N TYR A 107 9.90 -2.81 -3.07
CA TYR A 107 9.26 -4.12 -3.18
C TYR A 107 7.90 -3.98 -3.89
N TYR A 108 7.27 -5.11 -4.19
CA TYR A 108 6.00 -5.16 -4.90
C TYR A 108 4.84 -5.43 -3.95
N ALA A 109 3.87 -4.51 -3.88
CA ALA A 109 2.60 -4.82 -3.24
C ALA A 109 1.90 -5.96 -4.01
N ILE A 110 1.35 -6.94 -3.29
CA ILE A 110 0.60 -8.03 -3.93
C ILE A 110 -0.71 -7.52 -4.53
N LEU A 111 -1.27 -8.26 -5.49
CA LEU A 111 -2.60 -8.01 -6.03
C LEU A 111 -3.67 -8.72 -5.19
N PRO A 112 -4.83 -8.08 -4.95
CA PRO A 112 -5.10 -6.66 -5.17
C PRO A 112 -4.23 -5.75 -4.29
N THR A 113 -3.82 -4.58 -4.83
CA THR A 113 -3.09 -3.53 -4.09
C THR A 113 -4.03 -2.78 -3.14
N ALA A 114 -4.60 -3.51 -2.18
CA ALA A 114 -5.55 -3.00 -1.21
C ALA A 114 -5.20 -3.50 0.18
N THR A 115 -5.48 -2.69 1.20
CA THR A 115 -5.10 -2.91 2.60
C THR A 115 -5.39 -4.33 3.08
N GLN A 116 -6.60 -4.83 2.84
CA GLN A 116 -7.03 -6.18 3.23
C GLN A 116 -6.07 -7.27 2.75
N TYR A 117 -5.55 -7.13 1.55
CA TYR A 117 -4.72 -8.14 0.91
C TYR A 117 -3.25 -7.87 1.25
N ALA A 118 -2.74 -6.70 0.86
CA ALA A 118 -1.33 -6.38 0.95
C ALA A 118 -0.83 -6.23 2.40
N ARG A 119 -1.58 -5.54 3.26
CA ARG A 119 -1.13 -5.30 4.64
C ARG A 119 -1.24 -6.55 5.50
N ASN A 120 -2.36 -7.25 5.43
CA ASN A 120 -2.50 -8.51 6.17
C ASN A 120 -1.44 -9.52 5.70
N ALA A 121 -1.05 -9.51 4.42
CA ALA A 121 0.08 -10.32 3.93
C ALA A 121 1.42 -9.92 4.57
N ILE A 122 1.70 -8.62 4.75
CA ILE A 122 2.93 -8.17 5.47
C ILE A 122 2.97 -8.75 6.89
N PHE A 123 1.88 -8.62 7.64
CA PHE A 123 1.87 -9.04 9.05
C PHE A 123 1.76 -10.54 9.22
N SER A 124 0.98 -11.23 8.39
CA SER A 124 0.88 -12.69 8.45
C SER A 124 2.08 -13.40 7.81
N GLY A 125 2.78 -12.78 6.86
CA GLY A 125 3.77 -13.47 6.05
C GLY A 125 3.17 -14.55 5.13
N LEU A 126 1.88 -14.45 4.83
CA LEU A 126 1.11 -15.43 4.08
C LEU A 126 0.37 -14.75 2.93
N MET A 127 0.10 -15.49 1.87
CA MET A 127 -0.83 -15.04 0.84
C MET A 127 -2.29 -15.13 1.32
N PRO A 128 -3.21 -14.32 0.76
CA PRO A 128 -4.63 -14.30 1.13
C PRO A 128 -5.32 -15.66 1.21
N LEU A 129 -5.11 -16.55 0.24
CA LEU A 129 -5.66 -17.91 0.26
C LEU A 129 -5.15 -18.74 1.45
N GLU A 130 -3.91 -18.52 1.89
CA GLU A 130 -3.34 -19.21 3.04
C GLU A 130 -3.86 -18.64 4.35
N MET A 131 -4.06 -17.32 4.43
CA MET A 131 -4.72 -16.66 5.56
C MET A 131 -6.14 -17.18 5.74
N GLU A 132 -6.93 -17.27 4.66
CA GLU A 132 -8.29 -17.83 4.70
C GLU A 132 -8.31 -19.26 5.26
N LYS A 133 -7.37 -20.11 4.86
CA LYS A 133 -7.30 -21.50 5.29
C LYS A 133 -6.79 -21.67 6.73
N GLN A 134 -5.75 -20.94 7.12
CA GLN A 134 -5.08 -21.12 8.41
C GLN A 134 -5.72 -20.29 9.52
N PHE A 135 -6.35 -19.17 9.17
CA PHE A 135 -6.95 -18.22 10.09
C PHE A 135 -8.35 -17.78 9.61
N PRO A 136 -9.28 -18.72 9.35
CA PRO A 136 -10.63 -18.40 8.88
C PRO A 136 -11.40 -17.47 9.83
N GLN A 137 -11.05 -17.46 11.12
CA GLN A 137 -11.64 -16.57 12.12
C GLN A 137 -11.17 -15.11 11.99
N TYR A 138 -10.06 -14.84 11.30
CA TYR A 138 -9.49 -13.50 11.11
C TYR A 138 -9.69 -12.95 9.70
N TRP A 139 -9.87 -13.83 8.72
CA TRP A 139 -10.08 -13.45 7.33
C TRP A 139 -11.57 -13.23 7.03
N LYS A 140 -11.88 -12.21 6.22
CA LYS A 140 -13.21 -11.97 5.66
C LYS A 140 -13.10 -11.63 4.19
N ASN A 141 -13.85 -12.29 3.32
CA ASN A 141 -13.87 -12.00 1.89
C ASN A 141 -14.60 -10.68 1.57
N ASP A 142 -14.50 -10.24 0.32
CA ASP A 142 -14.92 -8.89 -0.06
C ASP A 142 -16.40 -8.57 0.18
N VAL A 143 -17.25 -9.58 0.04
CA VAL A 143 -18.71 -9.51 0.19
C VAL A 143 -19.18 -9.64 1.64
N GLU A 144 -18.28 -10.01 2.56
CA GLU A 144 -18.63 -10.24 3.95
C GLU A 144 -18.62 -8.93 4.74
N GLU A 145 -19.60 -8.76 5.64
CA GLU A 145 -19.72 -7.56 6.45
C GLU A 145 -18.69 -7.48 7.58
N GLY A 146 -18.32 -6.26 7.96
CA GLY A 146 -17.41 -5.97 9.08
C GLY A 146 -15.98 -5.63 8.65
N GLY A 147 -15.12 -5.39 9.65
CA GLY A 147 -13.75 -4.96 9.40
C GLY A 147 -12.87 -6.09 8.86
N LYS A 148 -12.14 -5.81 7.77
CA LYS A 148 -11.21 -6.73 7.09
C LYS A 148 -9.76 -6.66 7.61
N ASN A 149 -9.47 -5.66 8.45
CA ASN A 149 -8.12 -5.33 8.95
C ASN A 149 -8.13 -5.22 10.48
N LEU A 150 -8.80 -6.14 11.17
CA LEU A 150 -8.98 -6.09 12.62
C LEU A 150 -7.93 -6.88 13.40
N TYR A 151 -7.29 -7.86 12.77
CA TYR A 151 -6.45 -8.87 13.43
C TYR A 151 -4.97 -8.81 13.03
N GLU A 152 -4.48 -7.64 12.64
CA GLU A 152 -3.10 -7.44 12.19
C GLU A 152 -2.08 -7.75 13.31
N ALA A 153 -2.41 -7.45 14.56
CA ALA A 153 -1.57 -7.74 15.73
C ALA A 153 -1.44 -9.26 15.97
N GLU A 154 -2.55 -9.97 15.84
CA GLU A 154 -2.63 -11.43 15.96
C GLU A 154 -1.87 -12.10 14.81
N PHE A 155 -2.02 -11.61 13.58
CA PHE A 155 -1.24 -12.07 12.44
C PHE A 155 0.26 -11.89 12.66
N LEU A 156 0.71 -10.71 13.12
CA LEU A 156 2.11 -10.45 13.42
C LEU A 156 2.63 -11.39 14.52
N THR A 157 1.87 -11.56 15.60
CA THR A 157 2.23 -12.46 16.71
C THR A 157 2.38 -13.91 16.22
N ALA A 158 1.43 -14.39 15.42
CA ALA A 158 1.48 -15.73 14.85
C ALA A 158 2.65 -15.89 13.85
N HIS A 159 2.94 -14.84 13.08
CA HIS A 159 4.05 -14.83 12.13
C HIS A 159 5.40 -14.88 12.83
N LEU A 160 5.63 -14.06 13.87
CA LEU A 160 6.84 -14.11 14.69
C LEU A 160 7.05 -15.50 15.31
N LYS A 161 5.98 -16.13 15.80
CA LYS A 161 6.02 -17.50 16.30
C LYS A 161 6.43 -18.50 15.21
N ARG A 162 5.85 -18.43 14.01
CA ARG A 162 6.25 -19.28 12.86
C ARG A 162 7.71 -19.08 12.45
N LEU A 163 8.23 -17.86 12.61
CA LEU A 163 9.62 -17.52 12.35
C LEU A 163 10.58 -17.94 13.48
N GLY A 164 10.07 -18.48 14.59
CA GLY A 164 10.88 -18.87 15.75
C GLY A 164 11.44 -17.69 16.55
N LEU A 165 10.87 -16.49 16.39
CA LEU A 165 11.30 -15.28 17.09
C LEU A 165 10.55 -15.13 18.40
N ASN A 166 11.22 -15.39 19.51
CA ASN A 166 10.72 -15.09 20.85
C ASN A 166 11.25 -13.71 21.29
N ILE A 167 10.49 -12.66 20.96
CA ILE A 167 10.86 -11.26 21.23
C ILE A 167 9.72 -10.53 21.94
N LYS A 168 10.06 -9.53 22.74
CA LYS A 168 9.07 -8.62 23.32
C LYS A 168 8.62 -7.63 22.24
N GLN A 169 7.34 -7.67 21.88
CA GLN A 169 6.79 -6.88 20.79
C GLN A 169 5.43 -6.28 21.15
N ASP A 170 5.13 -5.12 20.59
CA ASP A 170 3.81 -4.48 20.65
C ASP A 170 3.38 -3.96 19.27
N TYR A 171 2.07 -3.90 19.05
CA TYR A 171 1.44 -3.42 17.82
C TYR A 171 0.43 -2.32 18.11
N PHE A 172 0.50 -1.22 17.35
CA PHE A 172 -0.39 -0.08 17.47
C PHE A 172 -0.98 0.31 16.12
N LYS A 173 -2.30 0.30 16.00
CA LYS A 173 -3.02 0.84 14.84
C LYS A 173 -3.55 2.24 15.15
N ILE A 174 -3.06 3.24 14.42
CA ILE A 174 -3.43 4.64 14.59
C ILE A 174 -4.38 5.05 13.46
N THR A 175 -5.67 5.17 13.81
CA THR A 175 -6.74 5.57 12.89
C THR A 175 -7.22 7.00 13.09
N ASN A 176 -6.77 7.68 14.15
CA ASN A 176 -7.15 9.05 14.45
C ASN A 176 -6.08 9.76 15.32
N LEU A 177 -6.23 11.08 15.43
CA LEU A 177 -5.29 11.94 16.17
C LEU A 177 -5.19 11.57 17.66
N ALA A 178 -6.32 11.25 18.29
CA ALA A 178 -6.37 10.91 19.72
C ALA A 178 -5.58 9.62 20.03
N GLY A 179 -5.71 8.59 19.18
CA GLY A 179 -4.91 7.37 19.26
C GLY A 179 -3.42 7.64 19.10
N GLY A 180 -3.05 8.50 18.14
CA GLY A 180 -1.66 8.92 17.94
C GLY A 180 -1.08 9.63 19.16
N ARG A 181 -1.81 10.58 19.74
CA ARG A 181 -1.41 11.30 20.96
C ARG A 181 -1.26 10.37 22.17
N LYS A 182 -2.19 9.43 22.34
CA LYS A 182 -2.10 8.42 23.40
C LYS A 182 -0.82 7.58 23.28
N LEU A 183 -0.41 7.21 22.06
CA LEU A 183 0.84 6.48 21.85
C LEU A 183 2.05 7.37 22.16
N VAL A 184 2.07 8.63 21.71
CA VAL A 184 3.10 9.62 22.05
C VAL A 184 3.31 9.72 23.58
N ASP A 185 2.23 9.85 24.34
CA ASP A 185 2.29 10.02 25.80
C ASP A 185 2.87 8.79 26.50
N ASN A 186 2.60 7.60 25.95
CA ASN A 186 3.01 6.32 26.55
C ASN A 186 4.27 5.72 25.93
N PHE A 187 4.85 6.32 24.88
CA PHE A 187 5.89 5.69 24.07
C PHE A 187 7.13 5.30 24.89
N LYS A 188 7.49 6.09 25.91
CA LYS A 188 8.61 5.80 26.82
C LYS A 188 8.48 4.45 27.55
N SER A 189 7.25 3.96 27.78
CA SER A 189 7.00 2.65 28.38
C SER A 189 7.47 1.49 27.49
N LEU A 190 7.70 1.75 26.20
CA LEU A 190 8.08 0.74 25.22
C LEU A 190 9.59 0.49 25.15
N LYS A 191 10.41 1.16 25.99
CA LYS A 191 11.89 1.10 25.94
C LYS A 191 12.50 -0.30 25.91
N ASP A 192 11.86 -1.27 26.56
CA ASP A 192 12.38 -2.63 26.72
C ASP A 192 11.87 -3.59 25.62
N HIS A 193 11.14 -3.10 24.62
CA HIS A 193 10.66 -3.91 23.49
C HIS A 193 11.75 -4.09 22.45
N ASN A 194 11.75 -5.26 21.80
CA ASN A 194 12.62 -5.51 20.65
C ASN A 194 12.00 -5.00 19.35
N LEU A 195 10.66 -5.05 19.25
CA LEU A 195 9.89 -4.58 18.10
C LEU A 195 8.67 -3.79 18.55
N VAL A 196 8.53 -2.57 18.06
CA VAL A 196 7.30 -1.78 18.17
C VAL A 196 6.79 -1.56 16.77
N THR A 197 5.59 -2.06 16.47
CA THR A 197 4.96 -1.91 15.16
C THR A 197 3.88 -0.85 15.22
N VAL A 198 3.91 0.11 14.29
CA VAL A 198 2.92 1.19 14.19
C VAL A 198 2.35 1.22 12.79
N VAL A 199 1.03 1.10 12.69
CA VAL A 199 0.28 1.27 11.45
C VAL A 199 -0.43 2.61 11.47
N TYR A 200 -0.29 3.39 10.41
CA TYR A 200 -0.85 4.74 10.33
C TYR A 200 -1.68 4.94 9.06
N ASN A 201 -2.98 5.25 9.22
CA ASN A 201 -3.95 5.23 8.11
C ASN A 201 -4.28 6.58 7.45
N PHE A 202 -3.53 7.65 7.75
CA PHE A 202 -3.97 9.00 7.37
C PHE A 202 -3.98 9.26 5.86
N ILE A 203 -2.97 8.79 5.12
CA ILE A 203 -2.87 9.09 3.68
C ILE A 203 -4.04 8.42 2.92
N ASP A 204 -4.42 7.21 3.33
CA ASP A 204 -5.60 6.51 2.80
C ASP A 204 -6.90 7.24 3.12
N MET A 205 -7.08 7.66 4.38
CA MET A 205 -8.21 8.51 4.78
C MET A 205 -8.26 9.80 3.95
N LEU A 206 -7.11 10.38 3.62
CA LEU A 206 -7.03 11.58 2.78
C LEU A 206 -7.42 11.28 1.32
N SER A 207 -7.03 10.13 0.75
CA SER A 207 -7.49 9.73 -0.59
C SER A 207 -9.00 9.49 -0.66
N HIS A 208 -9.58 8.90 0.40
CA HIS A 208 -11.02 8.74 0.53
C HIS A 208 -11.73 10.10 0.69
N ALA A 209 -11.23 10.97 1.57
CA ALA A 209 -11.78 12.31 1.76
C ALA A 209 -11.70 13.15 0.49
N LYS A 210 -10.64 13.01 -0.34
CA LYS A 210 -10.58 13.62 -1.67
C LYS A 210 -11.73 13.13 -2.56
N THR A 211 -12.19 11.89 -2.44
CA THR A 211 -13.33 11.43 -3.25
C THR A 211 -14.66 12.04 -2.76
N GLU A 212 -14.83 12.17 -1.46
CA GLU A 212 -16.09 12.54 -0.82
C GLU A 212 -16.29 14.05 -0.60
N MET A 213 -15.21 14.83 -0.45
CA MET A 213 -15.26 16.24 -0.05
C MET A 213 -14.67 17.15 -1.12
N ASP A 214 -15.47 18.06 -1.67
CA ASP A 214 -15.03 18.97 -2.74
C ASP A 214 -13.88 19.89 -2.31
N VAL A 215 -13.89 20.36 -1.07
CA VAL A 215 -12.78 21.17 -0.53
C VAL A 215 -11.44 20.41 -0.56
N VAL A 216 -11.46 19.10 -0.26
CA VAL A 216 -10.24 18.28 -0.31
C VAL A 216 -9.83 18.00 -1.75
N LYS A 217 -10.79 17.86 -2.69
CA LYS A 217 -10.50 17.78 -4.14
C LYS A 217 -9.74 19.00 -4.63
N GLU A 218 -10.18 20.19 -4.22
CA GLU A 218 -9.53 21.45 -4.59
C GLU A 218 -8.12 21.55 -3.99
N LEU A 219 -7.95 21.19 -2.72
CA LEU A 219 -6.65 21.23 -2.04
C LEU A 219 -5.63 20.20 -2.56
N ALA A 220 -6.09 19.05 -3.06
CA ALA A 220 -5.26 17.96 -3.54
C ALA A 220 -5.53 17.67 -5.02
N ALA A 221 -5.69 18.71 -5.85
CA ALA A 221 -6.13 18.59 -7.24
C ALA A 221 -5.24 17.67 -8.10
N ASP A 222 -3.92 17.75 -7.92
CA ASP A 222 -2.92 16.98 -8.64
C ASP A 222 -1.93 16.26 -7.69
N ASP A 223 -0.93 15.58 -8.27
CA ASP A 223 0.09 14.84 -7.53
C ASP A 223 0.96 15.78 -6.67
N LYS A 224 1.29 16.98 -7.15
CA LYS A 224 2.11 17.98 -6.42
C LYS A 224 1.37 18.50 -5.18
N ALA A 225 0.12 18.91 -5.35
CA ALA A 225 -0.74 19.39 -4.28
C ALA A 225 -0.98 18.28 -3.24
N TYR A 226 -1.21 17.05 -3.70
CA TYR A 226 -1.37 15.89 -2.82
C TYR A 226 -0.10 15.60 -2.01
N ARG A 227 1.09 15.64 -2.63
CA ARG A 227 2.37 15.54 -1.92
C ARG A 227 2.55 16.62 -0.88
N SER A 228 2.32 17.88 -1.24
CA SER A 228 2.42 19.03 -0.32
C SER A 228 1.51 18.85 0.90
N LEU A 229 0.26 18.43 0.68
CA LEU A 229 -0.71 18.18 1.75
C LEU A 229 -0.26 17.06 2.69
N THR A 230 0.23 15.94 2.13
CA THR A 230 0.75 14.83 2.95
C THR A 230 2.02 15.19 3.71
N LEU A 231 2.91 16.01 3.14
CA LEU A 231 4.11 16.49 3.82
C LEU A 231 3.74 17.40 5.01
N SER A 232 2.83 18.35 4.78
CA SER A 232 2.32 19.25 5.82
C SER A 232 1.68 18.46 6.96
N TRP A 233 0.88 17.43 6.64
CA TRP A 233 0.35 16.52 7.64
C TRP A 233 1.47 15.81 8.42
N PHE A 234 2.44 15.20 7.73
CA PHE A 234 3.49 14.42 8.37
C PHE A 234 4.28 15.26 9.38
N GLN A 235 4.65 16.48 9.00
CA GLN A 235 5.36 17.45 9.86
C GLN A 235 4.60 17.80 11.15
N ASN A 236 3.27 17.78 11.12
CA ASN A 236 2.41 18.12 12.25
C ASN A 236 1.77 16.90 12.94
N SER A 237 2.14 15.69 12.51
CA SER A 237 1.52 14.46 12.96
C SER A 237 2.13 13.94 14.28
N PRO A 238 1.36 13.24 15.12
CA PRO A 238 1.91 12.43 16.22
C PRO A 238 2.92 11.39 15.74
N LEU A 239 2.86 10.95 14.48
CA LEU A 239 3.81 9.99 13.91
C LEU A 239 5.25 10.52 13.93
N LEU A 240 5.46 11.78 13.53
CA LEU A 240 6.80 12.38 13.60
C LEU A 240 7.30 12.47 15.04
N GLU A 241 6.41 12.77 15.99
CA GLU A 241 6.75 12.81 17.41
C GLU A 241 7.13 11.43 17.95
N ILE A 242 6.40 10.37 17.56
CA ILE A 242 6.75 8.97 17.85
C ILE A 242 8.13 8.63 17.29
N ILE A 243 8.40 8.98 16.03
CA ILE A 243 9.69 8.77 15.36
C ILE A 243 10.83 9.45 16.14
N ARG A 244 10.61 10.68 16.60
CA ARG A 244 11.57 11.44 17.42
C ARG A 244 11.80 10.82 18.79
N GLN A 245 10.76 10.38 19.49
CA GLN A 245 10.93 9.69 20.77
C GLN A 245 11.68 8.36 20.60
N ALA A 246 11.35 7.60 19.56
CA ALA A 246 12.05 6.37 19.21
C ALA A 246 13.55 6.61 18.94
N GLN A 247 13.88 7.72 18.26
CA GLN A 247 15.28 8.11 18.01
C GLN A 247 16.04 8.35 19.31
N GLN A 248 15.46 9.12 20.23
CA GLN A 248 16.05 9.40 21.54
C GLN A 248 16.27 8.13 22.38
N MET A 249 15.45 7.11 22.15
CA MET A 249 15.54 5.81 22.82
C MET A 249 16.44 4.81 22.06
N GLY A 250 17.07 5.22 20.96
CA GLY A 250 18.00 4.40 20.20
C GLY A 250 17.36 3.36 19.28
N PHE A 251 16.06 3.48 18.98
CA PHE A 251 15.38 2.58 18.06
C PHE A 251 15.92 2.76 16.64
N LYS A 252 16.16 1.64 15.95
CA LYS A 252 16.24 1.61 14.50
C LYS A 252 14.85 1.85 13.92
N LEU A 253 14.76 2.66 12.89
CA LEU A 253 13.49 2.98 12.23
C LEU A 253 13.39 2.21 10.92
N ILE A 254 12.27 1.54 10.72
CA ILE A 254 11.89 0.97 9.43
C ILE A 254 10.60 1.65 9.00
N ILE A 255 10.56 2.21 7.79
CA ILE A 255 9.35 2.77 7.18
C ILE A 255 9.03 1.97 5.92
N THR A 256 7.79 1.55 5.80
CA THR A 256 7.24 0.92 4.60
C THR A 256 5.77 1.30 4.45
N THR A 257 5.10 0.75 3.44
CA THR A 257 3.66 0.88 3.24
C THR A 257 3.03 -0.50 3.00
N ASP A 258 1.78 -0.56 2.60
CA ASP A 258 1.12 -1.76 2.09
C ASP A 258 0.95 -1.71 0.57
N HIS A 259 0.52 -0.57 0.05
CA HIS A 259 0.38 -0.24 -1.36
C HIS A 259 0.47 1.27 -1.58
N GLY A 260 0.48 1.73 -2.83
CA GLY A 260 0.24 3.12 -3.18
C GLY A 260 -1.14 3.34 -3.79
N THR A 261 -1.27 4.39 -4.60
CA THR A 261 -2.51 4.80 -5.26
C THR A 261 -2.20 5.50 -6.58
N ILE A 262 -3.17 5.52 -7.50
CA ILE A 262 -3.08 6.26 -8.76
C ILE A 262 -4.31 7.14 -8.95
N ASN A 263 -4.11 8.30 -9.56
CA ASN A 263 -5.21 9.16 -9.98
C ASN A 263 -5.89 8.56 -11.22
N VAL A 264 -7.14 8.11 -11.08
CA VAL A 264 -7.87 7.42 -12.15
C VAL A 264 -8.56 8.40 -13.10
N LYS A 265 -8.41 8.17 -14.40
CA LYS A 265 -8.94 9.06 -15.45
C LYS A 265 -9.88 8.34 -16.41
N ASN A 266 -9.52 7.11 -16.77
CA ASN A 266 -10.14 6.35 -17.84
C ASN A 266 -11.16 5.34 -17.29
N PRO A 267 -12.46 5.50 -17.52
CA PRO A 267 -13.43 4.50 -17.10
C PRO A 267 -13.39 3.29 -18.04
N SER A 268 -13.47 2.09 -17.47
CA SER A 268 -13.66 0.84 -18.17
C SER A 268 -14.95 0.18 -17.71
N LYS A 269 -15.77 -0.30 -18.65
CA LYS A 269 -17.08 -0.88 -18.33
C LYS A 269 -16.90 -2.27 -17.74
N VAL A 270 -17.63 -2.54 -16.66
CA VAL A 270 -17.73 -3.89 -16.08
C VAL A 270 -19.20 -4.25 -15.83
N ILE A 271 -19.52 -5.51 -16.12
CA ILE A 271 -20.79 -6.15 -15.73
C ILE A 271 -20.44 -7.31 -14.81
N GLY A 272 -21.14 -7.38 -13.67
CA GLY A 272 -21.02 -8.47 -12.71
C GLY A 272 -22.34 -8.71 -12.00
N ASP A 273 -22.43 -9.78 -11.22
CA ASP A 273 -23.59 -10.06 -10.37
C ASP A 273 -23.61 -9.17 -9.11
N LYS A 274 -24.69 -9.26 -8.32
CA LYS A 274 -24.86 -8.47 -7.08
C LYS A 274 -23.79 -8.76 -6.01
N ASN A 275 -23.08 -9.89 -6.12
CA ASN A 275 -22.04 -10.29 -5.19
C ASN A 275 -20.64 -9.88 -5.69
N THR A 276 -20.57 -9.06 -6.74
CA THR A 276 -19.31 -8.53 -7.24
C THR A 276 -18.76 -7.48 -6.29
N SER A 277 -17.46 -7.53 -5.99
CA SER A 277 -16.83 -6.59 -5.07
C SER A 277 -17.01 -5.11 -5.48
N LEU A 278 -16.90 -4.20 -4.52
CA LEU A 278 -17.18 -2.78 -4.73
C LEU A 278 -15.97 -1.96 -5.18
N ASN A 279 -14.74 -2.44 -4.97
CA ASN A 279 -13.53 -1.70 -5.31
C ASN A 279 -13.48 -1.32 -6.81
N LEU A 280 -12.92 -0.16 -7.14
CA LEU A 280 -12.93 0.40 -8.49
C LEU A 280 -11.74 -0.03 -9.35
N ARG A 281 -10.70 -0.59 -8.73
CA ARG A 281 -9.45 -0.98 -9.38
C ARG A 281 -9.31 -2.49 -9.51
N TYR A 282 -10.09 -3.26 -8.76
CA TYR A 282 -10.27 -4.69 -9.01
C TYR A 282 -11.72 -5.10 -8.77
N LYS A 283 -12.13 -6.18 -9.43
CA LYS A 283 -13.41 -6.86 -9.16
C LYS A 283 -13.18 -8.34 -8.95
N THR A 284 -13.87 -8.91 -7.98
CA THR A 284 -14.05 -10.35 -7.83
C THR A 284 -15.52 -10.70 -7.88
N GLY A 285 -15.88 -11.73 -8.64
CA GLY A 285 -17.27 -12.08 -8.88
C GLY A 285 -17.41 -13.18 -9.93
N ARG A 286 -18.65 -13.63 -10.15
CA ARG A 286 -18.98 -14.63 -11.18
C ARG A 286 -19.38 -13.93 -12.47
N SER A 287 -19.06 -14.54 -13.60
CA SER A 287 -19.51 -14.10 -14.93
C SER A 287 -19.21 -12.62 -15.20
N LEU A 288 -18.00 -12.17 -14.85
CA LEU A 288 -17.58 -10.80 -15.11
C LEU A 288 -17.41 -10.58 -16.62
N THR A 289 -18.04 -9.54 -17.15
CA THR A 289 -17.80 -9.03 -18.51
C THR A 289 -17.04 -7.71 -18.41
N TYR A 290 -15.95 -7.59 -19.15
CA TYR A 290 -15.00 -6.47 -19.07
C TYR A 290 -14.29 -6.28 -20.41
N GLU A 291 -13.61 -5.15 -20.56
CA GLU A 291 -12.73 -4.89 -21.71
C GLU A 291 -11.35 -5.53 -21.46
N ASP A 292 -11.03 -6.60 -22.18
CA ASP A 292 -9.80 -7.41 -21.97
C ASP A 292 -8.52 -6.57 -21.95
N ARG A 293 -8.43 -5.54 -22.80
CA ARG A 293 -7.24 -4.70 -22.92
C ARG A 293 -7.01 -3.84 -21.67
N ASP A 294 -8.07 -3.49 -20.93
CA ASP A 294 -8.04 -2.55 -19.81
C ASP A 294 -7.66 -3.26 -18.49
N VAL A 295 -7.74 -4.60 -18.45
CA VAL A 295 -7.55 -5.39 -17.22
C VAL A 295 -6.52 -6.50 -17.36
N TYR A 296 -6.01 -6.97 -16.23
CA TYR A 296 -5.44 -8.30 -16.07
C TYR A 296 -6.49 -9.22 -15.46
N ALA A 297 -6.88 -10.28 -16.17
CA ALA A 297 -7.94 -11.19 -15.74
C ALA A 297 -7.37 -12.54 -15.27
N VAL A 298 -7.79 -12.96 -14.08
CA VAL A 298 -7.41 -14.24 -13.48
C VAL A 298 -8.65 -15.08 -13.24
N LYS A 299 -8.85 -16.06 -14.12
CA LYS A 299 -10.03 -16.95 -14.10
C LYS A 299 -10.01 -17.93 -12.93
N ASP A 300 -8.82 -18.38 -12.51
CA ASP A 300 -8.62 -19.22 -11.34
C ASP A 300 -7.79 -18.46 -10.29
N PRO A 301 -8.44 -17.83 -9.29
CA PRO A 301 -7.75 -17.00 -8.30
C PRO A 301 -6.69 -17.77 -7.49
N LYS A 302 -6.83 -19.10 -7.37
CA LYS A 302 -5.89 -19.92 -6.60
C LYS A 302 -4.51 -19.95 -7.23
N ARG A 303 -4.39 -19.75 -8.55
CA ARG A 303 -3.10 -19.69 -9.26
C ARG A 303 -2.22 -18.53 -8.80
N ILE A 304 -2.84 -17.46 -8.29
CA ILE A 304 -2.14 -16.31 -7.69
C ILE A 304 -2.37 -16.23 -6.17
N HIS A 305 -2.72 -17.36 -5.55
CA HIS A 305 -2.95 -17.49 -4.11
C HIS A 305 -3.99 -16.52 -3.53
N LEU A 306 -5.05 -16.24 -4.29
CA LEU A 306 -6.23 -15.50 -3.81
C LEU A 306 -7.38 -16.46 -3.45
N PRO A 307 -8.20 -16.10 -2.44
CA PRO A 307 -9.40 -16.84 -2.12
C PRO A 307 -10.42 -16.74 -3.25
N SER A 308 -11.39 -17.66 -3.27
CA SER A 308 -12.47 -17.65 -4.24
C SER A 308 -13.79 -17.74 -3.51
N ILE A 309 -14.61 -16.70 -3.59
CA ILE A 309 -15.93 -16.63 -2.92
C ILE A 309 -16.83 -17.76 -3.43
N ASN A 310 -16.78 -18.04 -4.74
CA ASN A 310 -17.45 -19.17 -5.37
C ASN A 310 -16.45 -19.92 -6.25
N MET A 311 -16.74 -21.19 -6.57
CA MET A 311 -15.89 -22.02 -7.43
C MET A 311 -15.67 -21.42 -8.83
N SER A 312 -16.59 -20.58 -9.31
CA SER A 312 -16.52 -19.90 -10.61
C SER A 312 -16.16 -18.40 -10.49
N SER A 313 -15.71 -17.94 -9.32
CA SER A 313 -15.29 -16.55 -9.14
C SER A 313 -13.94 -16.30 -9.80
N SER A 314 -13.85 -15.21 -10.56
CA SER A 314 -12.60 -14.71 -11.16
C SER A 314 -12.22 -13.35 -10.55
N TYR A 315 -10.95 -12.97 -10.65
CA TYR A 315 -10.50 -11.60 -10.37
C TYR A 315 -10.17 -10.88 -11.68
N ILE A 316 -10.47 -9.59 -11.74
CA ILE A 316 -9.93 -8.67 -12.73
C ILE A 316 -9.27 -7.49 -12.02
N PHE A 317 -8.14 -7.04 -12.53
CA PHE A 317 -7.38 -5.91 -12.01
C PHE A 317 -7.22 -4.86 -13.12
N ALA A 318 -7.68 -3.64 -12.88
CA ALA A 318 -7.52 -2.53 -13.81
C ALA A 318 -6.04 -2.19 -13.98
N LYS A 319 -5.59 -2.00 -15.22
CA LYS A 319 -4.23 -1.56 -15.57
C LYS A 319 -4.18 -0.03 -15.63
N ASN A 320 -2.99 0.55 -15.50
CA ASN A 320 -2.76 2.00 -15.69
C ASN A 320 -3.68 2.87 -14.81
N ASP A 321 -4.24 3.95 -15.34
CA ASP A 321 -5.18 4.85 -14.66
C ASP A 321 -6.66 4.48 -14.94
N TYR A 322 -6.94 3.22 -15.34
CA TYR A 322 -8.30 2.75 -15.56
C TYR A 322 -9.08 2.48 -14.27
N PHE A 323 -10.38 2.73 -14.27
CA PHE A 323 -11.26 2.32 -13.17
C PHE A 323 -12.52 1.64 -13.69
N LEU A 324 -12.95 0.61 -12.98
CA LEU A 324 -14.04 -0.28 -13.34
C LEU A 324 -15.37 0.32 -12.91
N ALA A 325 -16.13 0.85 -13.87
CA ALA A 325 -17.43 1.46 -13.65
C ALA A 325 -18.54 0.51 -14.12
N TYR A 326 -19.52 0.30 -13.25
CA TYR A 326 -20.71 -0.49 -13.59
C TYR A 326 -21.50 0.17 -14.71
N VAL A 327 -22.07 -0.65 -15.60
CA VAL A 327 -22.90 -0.17 -16.72
C VAL A 327 -24.16 0.56 -16.23
N ASN A 328 -24.72 0.10 -15.10
CA ASN A 328 -25.85 0.78 -14.47
C ASN A 328 -25.38 2.11 -13.86
N ASN A 329 -26.04 3.21 -14.23
CA ASN A 329 -25.65 4.58 -13.84
C ASN A 329 -24.21 4.97 -14.25
N TYR A 330 -23.67 4.37 -15.32
CA TYR A 330 -22.29 4.56 -15.77
C TYR A 330 -21.84 6.04 -15.76
N ASN A 331 -22.59 6.94 -16.38
CA ASN A 331 -22.21 8.37 -16.46
C ASN A 331 -22.06 9.03 -15.08
N HIS A 332 -22.91 8.67 -14.12
CA HIS A 332 -22.79 9.17 -12.75
C HIS A 332 -21.51 8.65 -12.08
N TYR A 333 -21.25 7.33 -12.17
CA TYR A 333 -20.03 6.72 -11.66
C TYR A 333 -18.76 7.33 -12.28
N VAL A 334 -18.77 7.55 -13.60
CA VAL A 334 -17.65 8.18 -14.30
C VAL A 334 -17.41 9.60 -13.80
N SER A 335 -18.46 10.41 -13.69
CA SER A 335 -18.35 11.78 -13.19
C SER A 335 -17.88 11.85 -11.74
N TYR A 336 -18.29 10.87 -10.92
CA TYR A 336 -18.01 10.88 -9.48
C TYR A 336 -16.57 10.43 -9.16
N TYR A 337 -16.04 9.43 -9.87
CA TYR A 337 -14.74 8.83 -9.57
C TYR A 337 -13.59 9.28 -10.47
N ARG A 338 -13.85 9.92 -11.62
CA ARG A 338 -12.78 10.48 -12.44
C ARG A 338 -12.00 11.53 -11.64
N ASN A 339 -10.69 11.53 -11.78
CA ASN A 339 -9.72 12.39 -11.09
C ASN A 339 -9.61 12.14 -9.57
N THR A 340 -9.98 10.94 -9.11
CA THR A 340 -9.82 10.52 -7.71
C THR A 340 -8.65 9.56 -7.56
N TYR A 341 -8.06 9.50 -6.35
CA TYR A 341 -7.00 8.54 -6.04
C TYR A 341 -7.62 7.21 -5.66
N GLN A 342 -7.26 6.15 -6.38
CA GLN A 342 -7.78 4.81 -6.18
C GLN A 342 -6.64 3.78 -6.16
N HIS A 343 -6.90 2.67 -5.49
CA HIS A 343 -5.95 1.57 -5.34
C HIS A 343 -6.65 0.21 -5.47
N GLY A 344 -5.89 -0.84 -5.73
CA GLY A 344 -6.37 -2.22 -5.88
C GLY A 344 -6.00 -2.87 -7.22
N GLY A 345 -5.47 -2.08 -8.17
CA GLY A 345 -5.14 -2.49 -9.53
C GLY A 345 -3.64 -2.56 -9.77
N ILE A 346 -3.26 -2.38 -11.04
CA ILE A 346 -1.90 -2.48 -11.54
C ILE A 346 -1.45 -1.12 -12.09
N SER A 347 -0.58 -0.47 -11.34
CA SER A 347 0.22 0.68 -11.78
C SER A 347 1.56 0.67 -11.05
N LEU A 348 2.53 1.41 -11.58
CA LEU A 348 3.81 1.61 -10.93
C LEU A 348 3.64 2.21 -9.54
N GLU A 349 2.73 3.18 -9.41
CA GLU A 349 2.42 3.92 -8.19
C GLU A 349 1.74 3.05 -7.13
N GLU A 350 0.84 2.14 -7.52
CA GLU A 350 0.19 1.22 -6.60
C GLU A 350 1.11 0.08 -6.13
N MET A 351 1.90 -0.49 -7.05
CA MET A 351 2.62 -1.75 -6.80
C MET A 351 4.07 -1.55 -6.35
N ILE A 352 4.81 -0.55 -6.84
CA ILE A 352 6.23 -0.39 -6.49
C ILE A 352 6.36 0.59 -5.34
N VAL A 353 6.61 0.06 -4.16
CA VAL A 353 6.50 0.80 -2.91
C VAL A 353 7.78 0.77 -2.06
N PRO A 354 8.03 1.80 -1.23
CA PRO A 354 9.30 1.94 -0.54
C PRO A 354 9.42 1.03 0.69
N PHE A 355 10.58 0.41 0.88
CA PHE A 355 11.04 -0.14 2.15
C PHE A 355 12.36 0.53 2.55
N LEU A 356 12.39 1.09 3.76
CA LEU A 356 13.44 1.99 4.21
C LEU A 356 13.92 1.59 5.59
N VAL A 357 15.23 1.54 5.79
CA VAL A 357 15.87 1.29 7.10
C VAL A 357 16.75 2.48 7.44
N PHE A 358 16.62 2.96 8.68
CA PHE A 358 17.40 4.08 9.18
C PHE A 358 18.03 3.78 10.53
N ASN A 359 19.24 4.29 10.72
CA ASN A 359 19.86 4.36 12.03
C ASN A 359 19.59 5.72 12.68
N PRO A 360 19.28 5.76 13.99
CA PRO A 360 19.15 7.01 14.71
C PRO A 360 20.50 7.75 14.67
N ARG A 361 20.45 9.07 14.44
CA ARG A 361 21.62 9.95 14.47
C ARG A 361 22.09 10.22 15.88
#